data_AF-F3C5X3-F1
#
_entry.id   AF-F3C5X3-F1
#
_cell.length_a   1.000
_cell.length_b   1.000
_cell.length_c   1.000
_cell.angle_alpha   90.00
_cell.angle_beta   90.00
_cell.angle_gamma   90.00
#
_symmetry.space_group_name_H-M   'P 1'
#
loop_
_entity.id
_entity.type
_entity.pdbx_description
1 polymer ?
#
loop_
_entity_poly.entity_id
_entity_poly.type
_entity_poly.pdbx_seq_one_letter_code
_entity_poly.pdbx_strand_id
1 'polypeptide(L)' 'MPIKAILTDIEGTTSAVSFVFDVLFPFAKKHLPGFV' A
#
# COMPACT_ATOMS: atom_id res chain seq x y z
N MET A 1 25.35 9.76 17.68
CA MET A 1 24.12 10.49 17.30
C MET A 1 22.94 9.53 17.48
N PRO A 2 21.88 9.88 18.24
CA PRO A 2 20.73 9.01 18.36
C PRO A 2 19.96 8.94 17.02
N ILE A 3 19.34 7.79 16.73
CA ILE A 3 18.37 7.67 15.63
C ILE A 3 17.22 8.66 15.92
N LYS A 4 16.88 9.50 14.94
CA LYS A 4 15.83 10.54 15.09
C LYS A 4 14.49 10.15 14.45
N ALA A 5 14.52 9.24 13.49
CA ALA A 5 13.34 8.73 12.79
C ALA A 5 13.67 7.42 12.08
N ILE A 6 12.62 6.66 11.75
CA ILE A 6 12.69 5.50 10.86
C ILE A 6 11.76 5.80 9.69
N LEU A 7 12.32 5.86 8.48
CA LEU A 7 11.54 6.00 7.26
C LEU A 7 11.29 4.61 6.70
N THR A 8 10.02 4.31 6.42
CA THR A 8 9.61 3.03 5.85
C THR A 8 8.89 3.25 4.54
N ASP A 9 9.24 2.40 3.57
CA ASP A 9 8.46 2.20 2.36
C ASP A 9 7.34 1.17 2.61
N ILE A 10 6.37 1.06 1.70
CA ILE A 10 5.18 0.23 1.84
C ILE A 10 5.32 -1.07 1.05
N GLU A 11 5.36 -1.00 -0.27
CA GLU A 11 5.25 -2.14 -1.17
C GLU A 11 6.56 -2.94 -1.24
N GLY A 12 6.54 -4.17 -0.73
CA GLY A 12 7.74 -5.01 -0.62
C GLY A 12 8.61 -4.70 0.59
N THR A 13 8.23 -3.72 1.42
CA THR A 13 8.94 -3.36 2.66
C THR A 13 8.08 -3.65 3.90
N THR A 14 7.00 -2.88 4.14
CA THR A 14 6.07 -3.14 5.26
C THR A 14 4.83 -3.92 4.85
N SER A 15 4.65 -4.18 3.55
CA SER A 15 3.53 -4.94 3.01
C SER A 15 3.98 -5.77 1.83
N ALA A 16 3.35 -6.92 1.62
CA ALA A 16 3.67 -7.77 0.47
C ALA A 16 3.32 -7.05 -0.84
N VAL A 17 4.19 -7.14 -1.84
CA VAL A 17 3.91 -6.62 -3.19
C VAL A 17 2.60 -7.24 -3.72
N SER A 18 2.38 -8.54 -3.51
CA SER A 18 1.16 -9.24 -3.91
C SER A 18 -0.10 -8.67 -3.26
N PHE A 19 -0.04 -8.17 -2.02
CA PHE A 19 -1.21 -7.54 -1.41
C PHE A 19 -1.64 -6.30 -2.20
N VAL A 20 -0.71 -5.46 -2.63
CA VAL A 20 -1.06 -4.25 -3.37
C VAL A 20 -1.62 -4.59 -4.75
N PHE A 21 -0.96 -5.48 -5.49
CA PHE A 21 -1.36 -5.82 -6.86
C PHE A 21 -2.58 -6.74 -6.94
N ASP A 22 -2.67 -7.75 -6.07
CA ASP A 22 -3.70 -8.79 -6.17
C ASP A 22 -4.93 -8.49 -5.32
N VAL A 23 -4.82 -7.60 -4.33
CA VAL A 23 -5.92 -7.27 -3.40
C VAL A 23 -6.30 -5.80 -3.47
N LEU A 24 -5.37 -4.89 -3.16
CA LEU A 24 -5.70 -3.47 -3.00
C LEU A 24 -6.18 -2.83 -4.31
N PHE A 25 -5.43 -3.00 -5.41
CA PHE A 25 -5.83 -2.43 -6.70
C PHE A 25 -7.14 -3.01 -7.24
N PRO A 26 -7.37 -4.34 -7.24
CA PRO A 26 -8.66 -4.90 -7.65
C PRO A 26 -9.82 -4.40 -6.78
N PHE A 27 -9.63 -4.31 -5.46
CA PHE A 27 -10.63 -3.75 -4.56
C PHE A 27 -10.95 -2.30 -4.92
N ALA A 28 -9.93 -1.45 -5.07
CA ALA A 28 -10.12 -0.04 -5.40
C ALA A 28 -10.86 0.12 -6.73
N LYS A 29 -10.45 -0.60 -7.78
CA LYS A 29 -11.08 -0.57 -9.10
C LYS A 29 -12.57 -0.94 -9.03
N LYS A 30 -12.95 -1.94 -8.23
CA LYS A 30 -14.34 -2.37 -8.07
C LYS A 30 -15.21 -1.29 -7.43
N HIS A 31 -14.67 -0.54 -6.48
CA HIS A 31 -15.45 0.43 -5.69
C HIS A 31 -15.36 1.86 -6.22
N LEU A 32 -14.38 2.16 -7.08
CA LEU A 32 -14.16 3.49 -7.66
C LEU A 32 -15.42 4.12 -8.30
N PRO A 33 -16.30 3.37 -9.02
CA PRO A 33 -17.52 3.95 -9.58
C PRO A 33 -18.49 4.55 -8.55
N GLY A 34 -18.38 4.17 -7.27
CA GLY A 34 -19.20 4.76 -6.20
C GLY A 34 -18.71 6.12 -5.69
N PHE A 35 -17.59 6.63 -6.23
CA PHE A 35 -16.94 7.86 -5.78
C PHE A 35 -16.81 8.92 -6.87
N VAL A 36 -17.27 8.64 -8.09
CA VAL A 36 -17.24 9.55 -9.25
C VAL A 36 -18.65 9.82 -9.78
#